data_AF-A0A5K7ZFR2-F1
#
_entry.id   AF-A0A5K7ZFR2-F1
#
_cell.length_a   1.000
_cell.length_b   1.000
_cell.length_c   1.000
_cell.angle_alpha   90.00
_cell.angle_beta   90.00
_cell.angle_gamma   90.00
#
_symmetry.space_group_name_H-M   'P 1'
#
loop_
_entity.id
_entity.type
_entity.pdbx_description
1 polymer ?
#
loop_
_entity_poly.entity_id
_entity_poly.type
_entity_poly.pdbx_seq_one_letter_code
_entity_poly.pdbx_strand_id
1 'polypeptide(L)' 'MDFPVSEITMLNQQGTASPCKTCRWVTPALTDPKQGRCTFSRAKSGAIWLRLIHDINNTTCQKFEEGTLGFRDNV' A
#
# COMPACT_ATOMS: atom_id res chain seq x y z
N MET A 1 11.83 -18.84 -7.26
CA MET A 1 10.67 -17.98 -6.97
C MET A 1 11.21 -16.69 -6.39
N ASP A 2 10.95 -15.55 -7.05
CA ASP A 2 11.43 -14.23 -6.62
C ASP A 2 10.49 -13.73 -5.52
N PHE A 3 10.81 -13.99 -4.25
CA PHE A 3 10.00 -13.54 -3.12
C PHE A 3 10.20 -12.04 -2.88
N PRO A 4 9.18 -11.32 -2.39
CA PRO A 4 9.35 -9.92 -2.02
C PRO A 4 10.43 -9.79 -0.94
N VAL A 5 11.32 -8.81 -1.10
CA VAL A 5 12.38 -8.52 -0.12
C VAL A 5 11.78 -7.95 1.17
N SER A 6 10.59 -7.37 1.06
CA SER A 6 9.88 -6.71 2.15
C SER A 6 8.53 -7.37 2.36
N GLU A 7 8.42 -8.11 3.46
CA GLU A 7 7.13 -8.56 3.98
C GLU A 7 6.39 -7.38 4.60
N ILE A 8 5.11 -7.26 4.25
CA ILE A 8 4.21 -6.28 4.86
C ILE A 8 2.97 -7.04 5.29
N THR A 9 2.64 -6.92 6.57
CA THR A 9 1.39 -7.40 7.13
C THR A 9 0.42 -6.23 7.20
N MET A 10 -0.66 -6.31 6.41
CA MET A 10 -1.76 -5.37 6.48
C MET A 10 -2.64 -5.71 7.67
N LEU A 11 -2.93 -4.72 8.50
CA LEU A 11 -3.76 -4.86 9.71
C LEU A 11 -5.01 -4.00 9.54
N ASN A 12 -6.17 -4.59 9.79
CA ASN A 12 -7.41 -3.83 9.92
C ASN A 12 -7.49 -3.25 11.33
N GLN A 13 -7.40 -1.93 11.43
CA GLN A 13 -7.46 -1.16 12.66
C GLN A 13 -8.45 -0.01 12.46
N GLN A 14 -9.66 -0.19 12.98
CA GLN A 14 -10.71 0.85 12.94
C GLN A 14 -10.25 2.10 13.69
N GLY A 15 -10.46 3.27 13.08
CA GLY A 15 -10.06 4.55 13.67
C GLY A 15 -8.53 4.73 13.77
N THR A 16 -7.75 4.04 12.94
CA THR A 16 -6.31 4.25 12.89
C THR A 16 -5.95 5.70 12.55
N ALA A 17 -4.95 6.24 13.24
CA ALA A 17 -4.37 7.55 12.93
C ALA A 17 -3.52 7.52 11.65
N SER A 18 -3.20 6.33 11.14
CA SER A 18 -2.33 6.10 9.99
C SER A 18 -3.03 5.26 8.90
N PRO A 19 -4.17 5.72 8.35
CA PRO A 19 -4.92 4.95 7.36
C PRO A 19 -4.15 4.83 6.04
N CYS A 20 -4.26 3.67 5.38
CA CYS A 20 -3.69 3.44 4.05
C CYS A 20 -4.07 4.54 3.04
N LYS A 21 -5.23 5.20 3.21
CA LYS A 21 -5.68 6.32 2.39
C LYS A 21 -4.68 7.48 2.30
N THR A 22 -3.94 7.79 3.37
CA THR A 22 -2.96 8.90 3.40
C THR A 22 -1.52 8.41 3.23
N CYS A 23 -1.34 7.11 3.01
CA CYS A 23 -0.04 6.50 2.83
C CYS A 23 0.48 6.76 1.41
N ARG A 24 1.72 7.23 1.28
CA ARG A 24 2.33 7.53 -0.03
C ARG A 24 2.41 6.30 -0.96
N TRP A 25 2.47 5.11 -0.37
CA TRP A 25 2.60 3.84 -1.06
C TRP A 25 1.29 3.28 -1.61
N VAL A 26 0.17 3.95 -1.35
CA VAL A 26 -1.15 3.46 -1.73
C VAL A 26 -1.64 4.22 -2.95
N THR A 27 -1.94 3.48 -4.00
CA THR A 27 -2.67 3.99 -5.14
C THR A 27 -4.13 3.55 -5.01
N PRO A 28 -5.11 4.46 -5.14
CA PRO A 28 -6.52 4.08 -5.12
C PRO A 28 -6.83 3.11 -6.26
N ALA A 29 -7.77 2.19 -6.04
CA ALA A 29 -8.22 1.31 -7.11
C ALA A 29 -9.01 2.10 -8.16
N LEU A 30 -8.89 1.69 -9.43
CA LEU A 30 -9.55 2.39 -10.56
C LEU A 30 -11.09 2.28 -10.50
N THR A 31 -11.61 1.21 -9.90
CA THR A 31 -13.05 0.89 -9.93
C THR A 31 -13.77 1.30 -8.65
N ASP A 32 -13.18 1.06 -7.48
CA ASP A 32 -13.77 1.38 -6.17
C ASP A 32 -12.80 2.25 -5.35
N PRO A 33 -13.13 3.52 -5.07
CA PRO A 33 -12.26 4.42 -4.32
C PRO A 33 -12.12 4.04 -2.83
N LYS A 34 -12.91 3.08 -2.33
CA LYS A 34 -12.74 2.53 -0.97
C LYS A 34 -11.63 1.47 -0.92
N GLN A 35 -11.24 0.95 -2.07
CA GLN A 35 -10.18 -0.02 -2.23
C GLN A 35 -8.88 0.65 -2.71
N GLY A 36 -7.76 0.00 -2.43
CA GLY A 36 -6.45 0.49 -2.81
C GLY A 36 -5.47 -0.61 -3.12
N ARG A 37 -4.34 -0.23 -3.69
CA ARG A 37 -3.21 -1.11 -3.99
C ARG A 37 -1.98 -0.54 -3.29
N CYS A 38 -1.37 -1.32 -2.40
CA CYS A 38 -0.08 -0.97 -1.82
C CYS A 38 1.06 -1.43 -2.73
N THR A 39 2.00 -0.53 -3.02
CA THR A 39 3.15 -0.72 -3.92
C THR A 39 4.49 -0.83 -3.19
N PHE A 40 4.49 -0.87 -1.85
CA PHE A 40 5.72 -0.90 -1.04
C PHE A 40 6.53 -2.20 -1.22
N SER A 41 5.86 -3.35 -1.31
CA SER A 41 6.56 -4.64 -1.46
C SER A 41 7.18 -4.72 -2.85
N ARG A 42 8.51 -4.84 -2.91
CA ARG A 42 9.27 -5.03 -4.15
C ARG A 42 10.06 -6.33 -4.09
N ALA A 43 10.14 -7.00 -5.24
CA ALA A 43 10.97 -8.18 -5.44
C ALA A 43 12.45 -7.77 -5.62
N LYS A 44 13.39 -8.71 -5.50
CA LYS A 44 14.83 -8.43 -5.72
C LYS A 44 15.10 -7.94 -7.14
N SER A 45 14.31 -8.43 -8.10
CA SER A 45 14.32 -8.00 -9.49
C SER A 45 13.80 -6.58 -9.73
N GLY A 46 13.23 -5.91 -8.71
CA GLY A 46 12.59 -4.60 -8.83
C GLY A 46 11.10 -4.65 -9.17
N ALA A 47 10.53 -5.83 -9.43
CA ALA A 47 9.11 -5.99 -9.69
C ALA A 47 8.27 -5.57 -8.46
N ILE A 48 7.16 -4.85 -8.70
CA ILE A 48 6.26 -4.38 -7.65
C ILE A 48 5.23 -5.47 -7.34
N TRP A 49 5.20 -5.90 -6.09
CA TRP A 49 4.28 -6.90 -5.57
C TRP A 49 3.09 -6.23 -4.91
N LEU A 50 2.10 -5.90 -5.74
CA LEU A 50 0.90 -5.22 -5.28
C LEU A 50 0.18 -6.02 -4.19
N ARG A 51 -0.25 -5.34 -3.14
CA ARG A 51 -1.18 -5.88 -2.13
C ARG A 51 -2.51 -5.17 -2.25
N LEU A 52 -3.58 -5.95 -2.44
CA LEU A 52 -4.94 -5.42 -2.46
C LEU A 52 -5.36 -5.02 -1.05
N ILE A 53 -5.93 -3.82 -0.93
CA ILE A 53 -6.49 -3.28 0.30
C ILE A 53 -7.99 -3.12 0.08
N HIS A 54 -8.79 -3.84 0.86
CA HIS A 54 -10.25 -3.80 0.75
C HIS A 54 -10.87 -2.55 1.38
N ASP A 55 -10.23 -2.00 2.41
CA ASP A 55 -10.67 -0.78 3.09
C ASP A 55 -9.48 0.12 3.42
N ILE A 56 -9.27 1.17 2.61
CA ILE A 56 -8.15 2.09 2.78
C ILE A 56 -8.29 3.00 4.02
N ASN A 57 -9.48 3.12 4.60
CA ASN A 57 -9.71 4.00 5.75
C ASN A 57 -9.40 3.30 7.08
N ASN A 58 -9.57 1.98 7.14
CA ASN A 58 -9.37 1.20 8.35
C ASN A 58 -8.22 0.19 8.24
N THR A 59 -7.42 0.22 7.17
CA THR A 59 -6.22 -0.62 7.07
C THR A 59 -4.97 0.21 7.32
N THR A 60 -3.99 -0.37 8.01
CA THR A 60 -2.64 0.22 8.21
C THR A 60 -1.57 -0.87 8.26
N CYS A 61 -0.30 -0.46 8.31
CA CYS A 61 0.83 -1.36 8.52
C CYS A 61 2.01 -0.62 9.15
N GLN A 62 3.03 -1.36 9.59
CA GLN A 62 4.25 -0.79 10.18
C GLN A 62 5.12 0.04 9.21
N LYS A 63 4.80 0.02 7.91
CA LYS A 63 5.49 0.77 6.86
C LYS A 63 4.70 1.98 6.38
N PHE A 64 3.72 2.42 7.17
CA PHE A 64 2.98 3.64 6.89
C PHE A 64 3.94 4.84 6.80
N GLU A 65 3.79 5.61 5.74
CA GLU A 65 4.49 6.87 5.56
C GLU A 65 3.53 7.84 4.89
N GLU A 66 3.24 8.94 5.58
CA GLU A 66 2.30 9.93 5.09
C GLU A 66 2.85 10.64 3.84
N GLY A 67 1.98 10.86 2.86
CA GLY A 67 2.29 11.69 1.70
C GLY A 67 1.75 11.13 0.40
N THR A 68 2.34 11.55 -0.71
CA THR A 68 1.97 11.10 -2.05
C THR A 68 3.24 10.91 -2.87
N LEU A 69 3.37 9.76 -3.52
CA LEU A 69 4.47 9.53 -4.45
C LEU A 69 4.30 10.41 -5.69
N GLY A 70 5.41 10.93 -6.21
CA GLY A 70 5.42 11.57 -7.52
C GLY A 70 5.03 10.57 -8.62
N PHE A 71 4.56 11.07 -9.77
CA PHE A 71 4.13 10.22 -10.89
C PHE A 71 5.23 9.27 -11.41
N ARG A 72 6.51 9.61 -11.22
CA ARG A 72 7.67 8.78 -11.63
C ARG A 72 7.90 7.57 -10.73
N ASP A 73 7.47 7.65 -9.48
CA ASP A 73 7.61 6.58 -8.48
C ASP A 73 6.34 5.73 -8.34
N ASN A 74 5.28 6.14 -9.06
CA ASN A 74 4.09 5.34 -9.29
C ASN A 74 4.33 4.32 -10.42
N VAL A 75 3.54 3.24 -10.41
CA VAL A 75 3.60 2.13 -11.38
C VAL A 75 3.35 2.61 -12.81
#